data_AF-A0A2E0YSK8-F1
#
_entry.id   AF-A0A2E0YSK8-F1
#
_cell.length_a   1.000
_cell.length_b   1.000
_cell.length_c   1.000
_cell.angle_alpha   90.00
_cell.angle_beta   90.00
_cell.angle_gamma   90.00
#
_symmetry.space_group_name_H-M   'P 1'
#
loop_
_entity.id
_entity.type
_entity.pdbx_description
1 polymer ?
#
loop_
_entity_poly.entity_id
_entity_poly.type
_entity_poly.pdbx_seq_one_letter_code
_entity_poly.pdbx_strand_id
1 'polypeptide(L)'
;MSVAEAEAAIRAYAPTMPMAHTRSAFRYSDGVERLSTATYVSEIQAESSHPDEGFSVYFTAPPGEPRVKMIKRWQGAEGANLPPMAVYINAMIDKYGEPVLNASVPQGSRPSVILRWHFPADAALCADVGPQGWVVGMHQAATIDYVARLRAAGQEPETCASILQARLTAPSEDVSVTHVQMELSDLALGATSATATLAWLDETEQEARRARLENAEAPRL
;
A
#
# COMPACT_ATOMS: atom_id res chain seq x y z
N MET A 1 6.49 10.35 -6.79
CA MET A 1 7.57 9.86 -5.92
C MET A 1 8.11 8.55 -6.47
N SER A 2 9.34 8.56 -6.97
CA SER A 2 10.11 7.40 -7.41
C SER A 2 10.75 6.65 -6.24
N VAL A 3 11.43 5.53 -6.53
CA VAL A 3 12.21 4.77 -5.53
C VAL A 3 13.30 5.64 -4.89
N ALA A 4 14.08 6.37 -5.70
CA ALA A 4 15.16 7.21 -5.20
C ALA A 4 14.64 8.40 -4.36
N GLU A 5 13.52 9.00 -4.76
CA GLU A 5 12.88 10.07 -3.98
C GLU A 5 12.35 9.55 -2.64
N ALA A 6 11.80 8.34 -2.61
CA ALA A 6 11.36 7.70 -1.37
C ALA A 6 12.55 7.41 -0.44
N GLU A 7 13.64 6.85 -0.95
CA GLU A 7 14.87 6.62 -0.17
C GLU A 7 15.43 7.92 0.42
N ALA A 8 15.45 9.00 -0.38
CA ALA A 8 15.90 10.31 0.06
C ALA A 8 14.99 10.87 1.17
N ALA A 9 13.67 10.75 1.04
CA ALA A 9 12.72 11.18 2.06
C ALA A 9 12.88 10.38 3.36
N ILE A 10 13.07 9.06 3.24
CA ILE A 10 13.35 8.16 4.36
C ILE A 10 14.64 8.58 5.08
N ARG A 11 15.73 8.81 4.34
CA ARG A 11 17.02 9.23 4.91
C ARG A 11 16.94 10.62 5.54
N ALA A 12 16.15 11.53 4.99
CA ALA A 12 15.93 12.85 5.58
C ALA A 12 15.16 12.76 6.91
N TYR A 13 14.21 11.83 7.02
CA TYR A 13 13.44 11.60 8.23
C TYR A 13 14.22 10.83 9.31
N ALA A 14 14.85 9.71 8.94
CA ALA A 14 15.57 8.82 9.83
C ALA A 14 16.93 8.40 9.19
N PRO A 15 17.98 9.23 9.32
CA PRO A 15 19.25 9.03 8.62
C PRO A 15 19.92 7.68 8.88
N THR A 16 19.77 7.16 10.10
CA THR A 16 20.43 5.94 10.58
C THR A 16 19.57 4.68 10.45
N MET A 17 18.30 4.79 10.03
CA MET A 17 17.41 3.64 9.96
C MET A 17 17.89 2.70 8.82
N PRO A 18 18.09 1.40 9.12
CA PRO A 18 18.34 0.39 8.09
C PRO A 18 17.18 0.33 7.09
N MET A 19 17.49 0.19 5.81
CA MET A 19 16.51 0.00 4.74
C MET A 19 16.74 -1.35 4.08
N ALA A 20 15.64 -2.07 3.83
CA ALA A 20 15.59 -3.29 3.04
C ALA A 20 14.67 -3.08 1.83
N HIS A 21 15.07 -3.63 0.69
CA HIS A 21 14.30 -3.57 -0.55
C HIS A 21 13.73 -4.95 -0.87
N THR A 22 12.41 -5.02 -1.02
CA THR A 22 11.77 -6.21 -1.59
C THR A 22 11.70 -6.02 -3.10
N ARG A 23 12.18 -7.03 -3.83
CA ARG A 23 12.09 -7.09 -5.29
C ARG A 23 11.11 -8.19 -5.69
N SER A 24 10.20 -7.84 -6.59
CA SER A 24 9.19 -8.74 -7.13
C SER A 24 9.41 -8.96 -8.64
N ALA A 25 8.86 -10.04 -9.17
CA ALA A 25 8.69 -10.30 -10.59
C ALA A 25 7.38 -11.06 -10.81
N PHE A 26 6.79 -10.93 -12.00
CA PHE A 26 5.63 -11.72 -12.38
C PHE A 26 6.05 -12.98 -13.11
N ARG A 27 5.30 -14.06 -12.92
CA ARG A 27 5.44 -15.30 -13.67
C ARG A 27 4.35 -15.35 -14.74
N TYR A 28 4.71 -15.81 -15.93
CA TYR A 28 3.81 -15.99 -17.08
C TYR A 28 4.22 -17.26 -17.85
N SER A 29 3.47 -17.66 -18.89
CA SER A 29 3.78 -18.87 -19.66
C SER A 29 3.66 -18.68 -21.16
N ASP A 30 4.63 -19.17 -21.92
CA ASP A 30 4.53 -19.24 -23.40
C ASP A 30 3.64 -20.41 -23.91
N GLY A 31 2.94 -21.07 -22.99
CA GLY A 31 2.13 -22.28 -23.22
C GLY A 31 2.87 -23.60 -23.00
N VAL A 32 4.18 -23.57 -22.74
CA VAL A 32 5.01 -24.76 -22.47
C VAL A 32 5.86 -24.54 -21.22
N GLU A 33 6.63 -23.46 -21.21
CA GLU A 33 7.53 -23.09 -20.12
C GLU A 33 6.91 -22.02 -19.22
N ARG A 34 7.45 -21.91 -18.00
CA ARG A 34 7.14 -20.82 -17.08
C ARG A 34 8.28 -19.81 -17.14
N LEU A 35 7.94 -18.59 -17.52
CA LEU A 35 8.85 -17.47 -17.68
C LEU A 35 8.64 -16.45 -16.56
N SER A 36 9.59 -15.53 -16.41
CA SER A 36 9.52 -14.46 -15.43
C SER A 36 9.84 -13.12 -16.08
N THR A 37 9.18 -12.07 -15.63
CA THR A 37 9.52 -10.70 -16.00
C THR A 37 10.82 -10.27 -15.34
N ALA A 38 11.37 -9.13 -15.78
CA ALA A 38 12.43 -8.46 -15.03
C ALA A 38 11.97 -8.12 -13.59
N THR A 39 12.92 -8.11 -12.66
CA THR A 39 12.63 -7.75 -11.27
C THR A 39 12.48 -6.24 -11.11
N TYR A 40 11.62 -5.82 -10.20
CA TYR A 40 11.39 -4.41 -9.86
C TYR A 40 11.25 -4.26 -8.33
N VAL A 41 11.50 -3.07 -7.81
CA VAL A 41 11.33 -2.78 -6.37
C VAL A 41 9.84 -2.64 -6.08
N SER A 42 9.31 -3.51 -5.22
CA SER A 42 7.90 -3.52 -4.82
C SER A 42 7.67 -2.87 -3.46
N GLU A 43 8.68 -2.90 -2.58
CA GLU A 43 8.63 -2.32 -1.25
C GLU A 43 10.03 -1.85 -0.81
N ILE A 44 10.06 -0.73 -0.09
CA ILE A 44 11.16 -0.39 0.81
C ILE A 44 10.61 -0.48 2.22
N GLN A 45 11.23 -1.32 3.05
CA GLN A 45 10.97 -1.36 4.49
C GLN A 45 12.15 -0.70 5.19
N ALA A 46 11.89 0.25 6.08
CA ALA A 46 12.90 0.71 7.01
C ALA A 46 12.36 0.59 8.42
N GLU A 47 13.17 -0.01 9.27
CA GLU A 47 12.77 -0.37 10.63
C GLU A 47 13.94 -0.14 11.56
N SER A 48 13.65 0.50 12.69
CA SER A 48 14.61 0.69 13.75
C SER A 48 14.75 -0.61 14.54
N SER A 49 15.98 -0.98 14.91
CA SER A 49 16.22 -2.16 15.76
C SER A 49 15.67 -2.00 17.18
N HIS A 50 15.45 -0.75 17.61
CA HIS A 50 14.85 -0.29 18.88
C HIS A 50 14.81 1.25 18.80
N PRO A 51 13.67 1.95 18.96
CA PRO A 51 12.31 1.51 19.30
C PRO A 51 11.50 0.86 18.15
N ASP A 52 10.32 0.29 18.45
CA ASP A 52 9.32 -0.27 17.51
C ASP A 52 8.74 0.78 16.53
N GLU A 53 9.59 1.47 15.80
CA GLU A 53 9.25 2.44 14.77
C GLU A 53 9.76 1.95 13.42
N GLY A 54 8.89 2.04 12.42
CA GLY A 54 9.26 1.75 11.05
C GLY A 54 8.26 2.29 10.06
N PHE A 55 8.64 2.18 8.80
CA PHE A 55 7.78 2.46 7.67
C PHE A 55 8.03 1.51 6.52
N SER A 56 6.95 1.21 5.80
CA SER A 56 6.97 0.47 4.54
C SER A 56 6.43 1.37 3.44
N VAL A 57 7.18 1.51 2.36
CA VAL A 57 6.80 2.25 1.16
C VAL A 57 6.60 1.26 0.03
N TYR A 58 5.40 1.22 -0.53
CA TYR A 58 5.02 0.30 -1.60
C TYR A 58 4.94 1.00 -2.93
N PHE A 59 5.41 0.32 -3.98
CA PHE A 59 5.49 0.88 -5.33
C PHE A 59 4.51 0.19 -6.29
N THR A 60 4.11 0.94 -7.32
CA THR A 60 3.40 0.40 -8.48
C THR A 60 4.27 -0.62 -9.21
N ALA A 61 3.62 -1.62 -9.79
CA ALA A 61 4.25 -2.62 -10.62
C ALA A 61 4.45 -2.11 -12.07
N PRO A 62 5.29 -2.78 -12.89
CA PRO A 62 5.36 -2.56 -14.34
C PRO A 62 3.97 -2.61 -15.01
N PRO A 63 3.79 -2.01 -16.20
CA PRO A 63 4.81 -1.62 -17.18
C PRO A 63 5.43 -0.23 -16.97
N GLY A 64 4.78 0.64 -16.20
CA GLY A 64 5.28 2.00 -15.95
C GLY A 64 6.46 2.04 -14.99
N GLU A 65 7.08 3.21 -14.87
CA GLU A 65 8.08 3.44 -13.84
C GLU A 65 7.48 3.26 -12.43
N PRO A 66 8.18 2.59 -11.50
CA PRO A 66 7.69 2.42 -10.13
C PRO A 66 7.45 3.76 -9.43
N ARG A 67 6.21 3.97 -8.99
CA ARG A 67 5.80 5.13 -8.19
C ARG A 67 5.23 4.69 -6.86
N VAL A 68 5.43 5.48 -5.81
CA VAL A 68 4.84 5.22 -4.50
C VAL A 68 3.31 5.21 -4.61
N LYS A 69 2.68 4.12 -4.17
CA LYS A 69 1.22 3.96 -4.10
C LYS A 69 0.69 3.83 -2.68
N MET A 70 1.54 3.46 -1.72
CA MET A 70 1.15 3.33 -0.32
C MET A 70 2.35 3.52 0.60
N ILE A 71 2.13 4.19 1.72
CA ILE A 71 3.10 4.35 2.80
C ILE A 71 2.43 3.88 4.08
N LYS A 72 3.06 2.96 4.79
CA LYS A 72 2.68 2.56 6.15
C LYS A 72 3.74 3.07 7.10
N ARG A 73 3.32 3.60 8.24
CA ARG A 73 4.18 3.95 9.36
C ARG A 73 3.61 3.31 10.61
N TRP A 74 4.46 2.75 11.45
CA TRP A 74 4.07 2.27 12.77
C TRP A 74 5.04 2.80 13.82
N GLN A 75 4.52 2.94 15.03
CA GLN A 75 5.28 3.36 16.20
C GLN A 75 4.70 2.71 17.46
N GLY A 76 5.53 2.00 18.20
CA GLY A 76 5.24 1.49 19.54
C GLY A 76 5.65 2.47 20.65
N ALA A 77 5.11 2.27 21.86
CA ALA A 77 5.46 3.07 23.03
C ALA A 77 6.84 2.75 23.62
N GLU A 78 7.42 1.57 23.35
CA GLU A 78 8.78 1.26 23.79
C GLU A 78 9.76 2.15 23.03
N GLY A 79 10.09 3.30 23.63
CA GLY A 79 11.02 4.33 23.15
C GLY A 79 10.40 5.56 22.48
N ALA A 80 9.06 5.69 22.47
CA ALA A 80 8.37 6.92 22.13
C ALA A 80 7.44 7.35 23.28
N ASN A 81 7.67 8.53 23.85
CA ASN A 81 6.76 9.12 24.84
C ASN A 81 5.52 9.68 24.11
N LEU A 82 4.67 8.77 23.63
CA LEU A 82 3.47 9.12 22.89
C LEU A 82 2.46 9.82 23.81
N PRO A 83 1.76 10.85 23.31
CA PRO A 83 0.79 11.56 24.12
C PRO A 83 -0.48 10.72 24.38
N PRO A 84 -1.33 11.13 25.33
CA PRO A 84 -2.65 10.56 25.53
C PRO A 84 -3.49 10.59 24.25
N MET A 85 -4.45 9.66 24.13
CA MET A 85 -5.24 9.45 22.91
C MET A 85 -5.92 10.73 22.41
N ALA A 86 -6.61 11.48 23.28
CA ALA A 86 -7.29 12.72 22.92
C ALA A 86 -6.31 13.79 22.38
N VAL A 87 -5.13 13.91 22.99
CA VAL A 87 -4.09 14.85 22.56
C VAL A 87 -3.54 14.45 21.18
N TYR A 88 -3.33 13.15 20.95
CA TYR A 88 -2.88 12.65 19.66
C TYR A 88 -3.93 12.89 18.56
N ILE A 89 -5.21 12.61 18.85
CA ILE A 89 -6.32 12.85 17.91
C ILE A 89 -6.37 14.33 17.51
N ASN A 90 -6.33 15.25 18.49
CA ASN A 90 -6.34 16.68 18.22
C ASN A 90 -5.15 17.11 17.37
N ALA A 91 -3.94 16.63 17.68
CA ALA A 91 -2.75 16.94 16.87
C ALA A 91 -2.87 16.43 15.42
N MET A 92 -3.55 15.31 15.19
CA MET A 92 -3.82 14.83 13.84
C MET A 92 -4.90 15.67 13.13
N ILE A 93 -5.95 16.09 13.84
CA ILE A 93 -6.98 16.99 13.29
C ILE A 93 -6.37 18.34 12.92
N ASP A 94 -5.52 18.90 13.77
CA ASP A 94 -4.80 20.16 13.49
C ASP A 94 -3.92 20.06 12.24
N LYS A 95 -3.34 18.88 11.98
CA LYS A 95 -2.42 18.66 10.86
C LYS A 95 -3.13 18.30 9.55
N TYR A 96 -4.19 17.50 9.60
CA TYR A 96 -4.83 16.90 8.43
C TYR A 96 -6.28 17.35 8.21
N GLY A 97 -6.83 18.18 9.10
CA GLY A 97 -8.23 18.60 9.12
C GLY A 97 -9.14 17.58 9.79
N GLU A 98 -10.45 17.80 9.69
CA GLU A 98 -11.46 16.88 10.25
C GLU A 98 -11.50 15.57 9.45
N PRO A 99 -11.43 14.40 10.11
CA PRO A 99 -11.54 13.12 9.44
C PRO A 99 -12.98 12.83 9.03
N VAL A 100 -13.15 12.14 7.90
CA VAL A 100 -14.45 11.59 7.47
C VAL A 100 -14.89 10.40 8.34
N LEU A 101 -13.97 9.81 9.10
CA LEU A 101 -14.25 8.78 10.09
C LEU A 101 -13.44 9.05 11.35
N ASN A 102 -14.12 9.13 12.50
CA ASN A 102 -13.52 9.08 13.81
C ASN A 102 -14.33 8.08 14.65
N ALA A 103 -13.85 6.84 14.75
CA ALA A 103 -14.59 5.75 15.34
C ALA A 103 -13.76 4.98 16.36
N SER A 104 -14.31 4.81 17.55
CA SER A 104 -13.81 3.84 18.51
C SER A 104 -14.13 2.42 18.01
N VAL A 105 -13.11 1.56 17.98
CA VAL A 105 -13.22 0.19 17.50
C VAL A 105 -12.75 -0.78 18.58
N PRO A 106 -13.43 -1.91 18.79
CA PRO A 106 -12.99 -2.91 19.75
C PRO A 106 -11.66 -3.55 19.32
N GLN A 107 -10.62 -3.46 20.16
CA GLN A 107 -9.37 -4.19 19.97
C GLN A 107 -9.04 -5.01 21.23
N GLY A 108 -9.72 -6.14 21.39
CA GLY A 108 -9.63 -6.94 22.60
C GLY A 108 -10.12 -6.14 23.81
N SER A 109 -9.31 -6.04 24.86
CA SER A 109 -9.60 -5.24 26.06
C SER A 109 -9.12 -3.79 25.99
N ARG A 110 -8.48 -3.38 24.89
CA ARG A 110 -7.88 -2.05 24.74
C ARG A 110 -8.76 -1.14 23.90
N PRO A 111 -8.95 0.13 24.30
CA PRO A 111 -9.57 1.11 23.40
C PRO A 111 -8.66 1.36 22.21
N SER A 112 -9.29 1.37 21.03
CA SER A 112 -8.67 1.80 19.79
C SER A 112 -9.56 2.80 19.08
N VAL A 113 -8.94 3.78 18.42
CA VAL A 113 -9.62 4.76 17.57
C VAL A 113 -9.06 4.65 16.16
N ILE A 114 -9.95 4.63 15.17
CA ILE A 114 -9.61 4.79 13.76
C ILE A 114 -10.02 6.19 13.32
N LEU A 115 -9.04 6.90 12.77
CA LEU A 115 -9.25 8.14 12.03
C LEU A 115 -9.05 7.90 10.54
N ARG A 116 -9.84 8.56 9.68
CA ARG A 116 -9.67 8.49 8.21
C ARG A 116 -9.95 9.82 7.53
N TRP A 117 -9.13 10.16 6.56
CA TRP A 117 -9.29 11.29 5.65
C TRP A 117 -9.30 10.80 4.21
N HIS A 118 -10.06 11.48 3.37
CA HIS A 118 -10.08 11.28 1.92
C HIS A 118 -9.47 12.50 1.24
N PHE A 119 -8.70 12.26 0.19
CA PHE A 119 -8.10 13.29 -0.65
C PHE A 119 -8.36 12.99 -2.13
N PRO A 120 -9.16 13.82 -2.83
CA PRO A 120 -9.97 14.91 -2.28
C PRO A 120 -11.12 14.39 -1.39
N ALA A 121 -11.71 15.27 -0.57
CA ALA A 121 -12.66 14.88 0.47
C ALA A 121 -13.96 14.24 -0.07
N ASP A 122 -14.33 14.57 -1.30
CA ASP A 122 -15.53 14.10 -2.01
C ASP A 122 -15.28 12.88 -2.90
N ALA A 123 -14.03 12.43 -3.04
CA ALA A 123 -13.71 11.25 -3.83
C ALA A 123 -14.18 9.95 -3.15
N ALA A 124 -14.50 8.95 -3.99
CA ALA A 124 -14.99 7.67 -3.54
C ALA A 124 -13.89 6.84 -2.86
N LEU A 125 -14.21 6.16 -1.75
CA LEU A 125 -13.22 5.32 -1.07
C LEU A 125 -12.69 4.17 -1.95
N CYS A 126 -13.50 3.62 -2.85
CA CYS A 126 -13.10 2.53 -3.75
C CYS A 126 -12.50 1.28 -3.09
N ALA A 127 -12.53 1.12 -1.77
CA ALA A 127 -11.84 0.04 -1.08
C ALA A 127 -12.72 -0.66 -0.05
N ASP A 128 -12.39 -1.93 0.20
CA ASP A 128 -13.06 -2.70 1.24
C ASP A 128 -12.67 -2.16 2.62
N VAL A 129 -13.69 -1.99 3.45
CA VAL A 129 -13.53 -1.70 4.85
C VAL A 129 -13.66 -3.02 5.61
N GLY A 130 -12.59 -3.44 6.27
CA GLY A 130 -12.60 -4.63 7.10
C GLY A 130 -13.57 -4.51 8.29
N PRO A 131 -13.85 -5.62 9.01
CA PRO A 131 -14.84 -5.65 10.09
C PRO A 131 -14.53 -4.71 11.27
N GLN A 132 -13.28 -4.28 11.40
CA GLN A 132 -12.86 -3.29 12.40
C GLN A 132 -12.81 -1.86 11.86
N GLY A 133 -13.41 -1.57 10.70
CA GLY A 133 -13.38 -0.22 10.14
C GLY A 133 -12.04 0.19 9.53
N TRP A 134 -11.09 -0.73 9.33
CA TRP A 134 -9.79 -0.44 8.69
C TRP A 134 -9.86 -0.73 7.20
N VAL A 135 -9.38 0.20 6.37
CA VAL A 135 -9.26 -0.07 4.92
C VAL A 135 -8.07 -0.98 4.72
N VAL A 136 -8.28 -2.12 4.07
CA VAL A 136 -7.16 -3.01 3.77
C VAL A 136 -6.41 -2.43 2.56
N GLY A 137 -5.24 -1.84 2.81
CA GLY A 137 -4.39 -1.29 1.76
C GLY A 137 -4.05 -2.30 0.67
N MET A 138 -3.81 -1.80 -0.54
CA MET A 138 -3.54 -2.60 -1.74
C MET A 138 -2.11 -3.15 -1.76
N HIS A 139 -1.84 -4.17 -0.95
CA HIS A 139 -0.66 -5.01 -1.13
C HIS A 139 -0.69 -5.68 -2.52
N GLN A 140 0.47 -6.00 -3.10
CA GLN A 140 0.56 -6.49 -4.49
C GLN A 140 -0.39 -7.66 -4.80
N ALA A 141 -0.50 -8.65 -3.90
CA ALA A 141 -1.40 -9.79 -4.08
C ALA A 141 -2.89 -9.40 -4.09
N ALA A 142 -3.28 -8.37 -3.34
CA ALA A 142 -4.66 -7.88 -3.28
C ALA A 142 -5.04 -6.97 -4.46
N THR A 143 -4.06 -6.59 -5.29
CA THR A 143 -4.23 -5.55 -6.30
C THR A 143 -5.03 -6.04 -7.52
N ILE A 144 -4.93 -7.32 -7.89
CA ILE A 144 -5.70 -7.93 -9.00
C ILE A 144 -7.18 -8.08 -8.62
N ASP A 145 -7.45 -8.69 -7.46
CA ASP A 145 -8.81 -8.88 -6.94
C ASP A 145 -9.52 -7.54 -6.72
N TYR A 146 -8.77 -6.52 -6.31
CA TYR A 146 -9.27 -5.17 -6.19
C TYR A 146 -9.74 -4.58 -7.52
N VAL A 147 -8.92 -4.65 -8.57
CA VAL A 147 -9.32 -4.14 -9.91
C VAL A 147 -10.54 -4.89 -10.42
N ALA A 148 -10.58 -6.21 -10.26
CA ALA A 148 -11.74 -7.01 -10.67
C ALA A 148 -13.03 -6.54 -9.99
N ARG A 149 -12.95 -6.22 -8.68
CA ARG A 149 -14.09 -5.74 -7.91
C ARG A 149 -14.49 -4.31 -8.26
N LEU A 150 -13.55 -3.40 -8.49
CA LEU A 150 -13.85 -2.05 -8.97
C LEU A 150 -14.63 -2.09 -10.29
N ARG A 151 -14.15 -2.90 -11.24
CA ARG A 151 -14.83 -3.09 -12.54
C ARG A 151 -16.22 -3.68 -12.36
N ALA A 152 -16.37 -4.68 -11.50
CA ALA A 152 -17.67 -5.28 -11.22
C ALA A 152 -18.65 -4.30 -10.57
N ALA A 153 -18.15 -3.34 -9.78
CA ALA A 153 -18.93 -2.27 -9.17
C ALA A 153 -19.20 -1.08 -10.12
N GLY A 154 -18.68 -1.10 -11.36
CA GLY A 154 -18.79 0.02 -12.29
C GLY A 154 -18.06 1.27 -11.82
N GLN A 155 -17.02 1.11 -11.01
CA GLN A 155 -16.22 2.22 -10.49
C GLN A 155 -14.99 2.44 -11.37
N GLU A 156 -14.81 3.68 -11.82
CA GLU A 156 -13.62 4.09 -12.56
C GLU A 156 -12.47 4.38 -11.58
N PRO A 157 -11.30 3.76 -11.75
CA PRO A 157 -10.11 3.96 -10.90
C PRO A 157 -9.77 5.41 -10.58
N GLU A 158 -9.93 6.31 -11.55
CA GLU A 158 -9.56 7.71 -11.46
C GLU A 158 -10.45 8.50 -10.49
N THR A 159 -11.61 7.96 -10.13
CA THR A 159 -12.56 8.57 -9.18
C THR A 159 -12.25 8.23 -7.72
N CYS A 160 -11.28 7.34 -7.50
CA CYS A 160 -10.94 6.85 -6.18
C CYS A 160 -10.11 7.85 -5.39
N ALA A 161 -10.43 8.00 -4.11
CA ALA A 161 -9.72 8.86 -3.19
C ALA A 161 -8.32 8.30 -2.88
N SER A 162 -7.37 9.19 -2.67
CA SER A 162 -6.26 8.87 -1.77
C SER A 162 -6.77 8.89 -0.34
N ILE A 163 -6.33 7.94 0.49
CA ILE A 163 -6.75 7.84 1.89
C ILE A 163 -5.57 7.98 2.82
N LEU A 164 -5.74 8.77 3.88
CA LEU A 164 -4.93 8.67 5.09
C LEU A 164 -5.79 8.03 6.16
N GLN A 165 -5.29 6.99 6.81
CA GLN A 165 -5.93 6.42 7.98
C GLN A 165 -4.92 6.22 9.11
N ALA A 166 -5.38 6.41 10.34
CA ALA A 166 -4.59 6.20 11.54
C ALA A 166 -5.37 5.32 12.51
N ARG A 167 -4.68 4.36 13.13
CA ARG A 167 -5.16 3.56 14.25
C ARG A 167 -4.32 3.88 15.46
N LEU A 168 -4.98 4.30 16.52
CA LEU A 168 -4.38 4.53 17.83
C LEU A 168 -4.87 3.45 18.78
N THR A 169 -3.98 2.90 19.59
CA THR A 169 -4.33 1.94 20.64
C THR A 169 -3.71 2.37 21.95
N ALA A 170 -4.51 2.44 23.01
CA ALA A 170 -4.03 2.75 24.36
C ALA A 170 -4.53 1.69 25.37
N PRO A 171 -3.95 1.61 26.57
CA PRO A 171 -4.47 0.76 27.65
C PRO A 171 -5.83 1.24 28.17
N SER A 172 -6.06 2.56 28.16
CA SER A 172 -7.31 3.24 28.47
C SER A 172 -7.33 4.61 27.77
N GLU A 173 -8.48 5.29 27.67
CA GLU A 173 -8.62 6.54 26.90
C GLU A 173 -7.74 7.69 27.45
N ASP A 174 -7.53 7.75 28.77
CA ASP A 174 -6.75 8.79 29.45
C ASP A 174 -5.24 8.49 29.53
N VAL A 175 -4.82 7.33 29.03
CA VAL A 175 -3.41 6.90 29.06
C VAL A 175 -2.76 7.15 27.70
N SER A 176 -1.44 7.35 27.72
CA SER A 176 -0.60 7.43 26.52
C SER A 176 -0.91 6.32 25.51
N VAL A 177 -0.95 6.70 24.24
CA VAL A 177 -1.03 5.76 23.14
C VAL A 177 0.16 4.79 23.22
N THR A 178 -0.13 3.50 23.06
CA THR A 178 0.89 2.44 23.08
C THR A 178 1.28 1.96 21.70
N HIS A 179 0.41 2.17 20.71
CA HIS A 179 0.66 1.82 19.33
C HIS A 179 -0.04 2.80 18.40
N VAL A 180 0.70 3.27 17.41
CA VAL A 180 0.19 4.08 16.30
C VAL A 180 0.50 3.32 15.03
N GLN A 181 -0.50 3.15 14.19
CA GLN A 181 -0.34 2.71 12.81
C GLN A 181 -0.97 3.75 11.91
N MET A 182 -0.23 4.26 10.94
CA MET A 182 -0.72 5.17 9.91
C MET A 182 -0.51 4.55 8.54
N GLU A 183 -1.47 4.76 7.64
CA GLU A 183 -1.39 4.32 6.26
C GLU A 183 -1.90 5.44 5.34
N LEU A 184 -1.06 5.84 4.39
CA LEU A 184 -1.43 6.70 3.27
C LEU A 184 -1.46 5.83 2.01
N SER A 185 -2.60 5.76 1.31
CA SER A 185 -2.77 4.94 0.10
C SER A 185 -3.36 5.78 -1.03
N ASP A 186 -2.72 5.76 -2.20
CA ASP A 186 -3.26 6.32 -3.45
C ASP A 186 -4.00 5.21 -4.20
N LEU A 187 -5.31 5.14 -3.97
CA LEU A 187 -6.14 4.04 -4.49
C LEU A 187 -6.38 4.16 -6.00
N ALA A 188 -6.42 5.39 -6.53
CA ALA A 188 -6.52 5.63 -7.95
C ALA A 188 -5.26 5.16 -8.68
N LEU A 189 -4.08 5.57 -8.21
CA LEU A 189 -2.81 5.09 -8.74
C LEU A 189 -2.66 3.56 -8.58
N GLY A 190 -3.09 3.03 -7.43
CA GLY A 190 -3.14 1.60 -7.16
C GLY A 190 -3.95 0.83 -8.22
N ALA A 191 -5.18 1.25 -8.50
CA ALA A 191 -6.05 0.61 -9.49
C ALA A 191 -5.58 0.79 -10.94
N THR A 192 -5.20 2.02 -11.31
CA THR A 192 -4.78 2.33 -12.69
C THR A 192 -3.51 1.57 -13.05
N SER A 193 -2.50 1.57 -12.16
CA SER A 193 -1.27 0.81 -12.38
C SER A 193 -1.52 -0.68 -12.48
N ALA A 194 -2.41 -1.23 -11.65
CA ALA A 194 -2.77 -2.64 -11.66
C ALA A 194 -3.48 -3.07 -12.94
N THR A 195 -4.40 -2.23 -13.44
CA THR A 195 -5.04 -2.44 -14.74
C THR A 195 -4.00 -2.47 -15.86
N ALA A 196 -3.05 -1.54 -15.85
CA ALA A 196 -1.96 -1.51 -16.82
C ALA A 196 -1.03 -2.73 -16.69
N THR A 197 -0.72 -3.17 -15.47
CA THR A 197 0.07 -4.39 -15.22
C THR A 197 -0.60 -5.62 -15.82
N LEU A 198 -1.92 -5.78 -15.61
CA LEU A 198 -2.65 -6.92 -16.15
C LEU A 198 -2.67 -6.95 -17.67
N ALA A 199 -2.92 -5.80 -18.31
CA ALA A 199 -2.90 -5.69 -19.77
C ALA A 199 -1.50 -6.01 -20.33
N TRP A 200 -0.46 -5.44 -19.73
CA TRP A 200 0.92 -5.71 -20.13
C TRP A 200 1.33 -7.18 -19.94
N LEU A 201 0.89 -7.84 -18.88
CA LEU A 201 1.19 -9.26 -18.66
C LEU A 201 0.52 -10.15 -19.71
N ASP A 202 -0.72 -9.85 -20.10
CA ASP A 202 -1.42 -10.56 -21.19
C ASP A 202 -0.67 -10.39 -22.52
N GLU A 203 -0.28 -9.16 -22.86
CA GLU A 203 0.54 -8.87 -24.05
C GLU A 203 1.88 -9.63 -24.01
N THR A 204 2.57 -9.59 -22.87
CA THR A 204 3.85 -10.28 -22.67
C THR A 204 3.70 -11.80 -22.86
N GLU A 205 2.61 -12.38 -22.36
CA GLU A 205 2.33 -13.80 -22.51
C GLU A 205 2.06 -14.17 -23.97
N GLN A 206 1.24 -13.37 -24.66
CA GLN A 206 0.92 -13.58 -26.08
C GLN A 206 2.15 -13.43 -26.98
N GLU A 207 3.02 -12.45 -26.70
CA GLU A 207 4.31 -12.28 -27.38
C GLU A 207 5.23 -13.48 -27.19
N ALA A 208 5.39 -13.96 -25.96
CA ALA A 208 6.22 -15.13 -25.69
C ALA A 208 5.69 -16.38 -26.39
N ARG A 209 4.37 -16.58 -26.40
CA ARG A 209 3.73 -17.69 -27.13
C ARG A 209 3.95 -17.59 -28.64
N ARG A 210 3.80 -16.40 -29.23
CA ARG A 210 4.05 -16.18 -30.66
C ARG A 210 5.52 -16.45 -31.00
N ALA A 211 6.45 -15.87 -30.25
CA ALA A 211 7.88 -16.08 -30.44
C ALA A 211 8.25 -17.57 -30.35
N ARG A 212 7.66 -18.32 -29.42
CA ARG A 212 7.87 -19.77 -29.34
C ARG A 212 7.34 -20.49 -30.58
N LEU A 213 6.13 -20.18 -31.04
CA LEU A 213 5.53 -20.82 -32.22
C LEU A 213 6.28 -20.51 -33.51
N GLU A 214 6.83 -19.31 -33.65
CA GLU A 214 7.65 -18.91 -34.79
C GLU A 214 9.03 -19.59 -34.81
N ASN A 215 9.57 -19.88 -33.62
CA ASN A 215 10.86 -20.57 -33.46
C ASN A 215 10.76 -22.09 -33.32
N ALA A 216 9.54 -22.65 -33.24
CA ALA A 216 9.35 -24.08 -33.26
C ALA A 216 9.66 -24.60 -34.68
N GLU A 217 10.73 -25.38 -34.85
CA GLU A 217 11.03 -26.05 -36.13
C GLU A 217 9.76 -26.72 -36.66
N ALA A 218 9.38 -26.41 -37.90
CA ALA A 218 8.31 -27.11 -38.59
C ALA A 218 8.59 -28.63 -38.54
N PRO A 219 7.59 -29.49 -38.37
CA PRO A 219 7.81 -30.93 -38.36
C PRO A 219 8.54 -31.32 -39.65
N ARG A 220 9.74 -31.91 -39.53
CA ARG A 220 10.41 -32.50 -40.68
C ARG A 220 9.56 -33.70 -41.11
N LEU A 221 8.80 -33.51 -42.20
CA LEU A 221 8.10 -34.58 -42.91
C LEU A 221 9.08 -35.55 -43.56
#